data_AF-A0A2M7ABY3-F1
#
_entry.id   AF-A0A2M7ABY3-F1
#
_cell.length_a   1.000
_cell.length_b   1.000
_cell.length_c   1.000
_cell.angle_alpha   90.00
_cell.angle_beta   90.00
_cell.angle_gamma   90.00
#
_symmetry.space_group_name_H-M   'P 1'
#
loop_
_entity.id
_entity.type
_entity.pdbx_description
1 polymer ?
#
loop_
_entity_poly.entity_id
_entity_poly.type
_entity_poly.pdbx_seq_one_letter_code
_entity_poly.pdbx_strand_id
1 'polypeptide(L)'
;MFQCFPLMRGIVGYIGNQEAAKASPRAGDNPLIVRAVGAQGGGRNANAVVSEKDFELILLVAKRSNPNFLNSFRVTFIVDSRQKSSIKP
;
A
#
# COMPACT_ATOMS: atom_id res chain seq x y z
N MET A 1 -14.12 16.99 -16.70
CA MET A 1 -14.90 16.38 -15.61
C MET A 1 -13.91 15.91 -14.55
N PHE A 2 -13.67 16.70 -13.51
CA PHE A 2 -12.66 16.39 -12.48
C PHE A 2 -13.24 15.40 -11.47
N GLN A 3 -12.85 14.13 -11.59
CA GLN A 3 -13.27 13.08 -10.67
C GLN A 3 -12.50 13.21 -9.35
N CYS A 4 -13.19 13.68 -8.32
CA CYS A 4 -12.69 13.76 -6.95
C CYS A 4 -12.61 12.34 -6.31
N PHE A 5 -11.60 11.56 -6.67
CA PHE A 5 -11.34 10.23 -6.09
C PHE A 5 -10.85 10.19 -4.62
N PRO A 6 -10.10 11.18 -4.08
CA PRO A 6 -9.51 11.06 -2.74
C PRO A 6 -10.53 11.13 -1.59
N LEU A 7 -11.59 11.94 -1.74
CA LEU A 7 -12.51 12.30 -0.65
C LEU A 7 -13.43 11.14 -0.19
N MET A 8 -13.69 10.13 -1.04
CA MET A 8 -14.57 9.00 -0.67
C MET A 8 -13.84 7.72 -0.27
N ARG A 9 -12.59 7.51 -0.68
CA ARG A 9 -11.88 6.22 -0.50
C ARG A 9 -10.59 6.30 0.33
N GLY A 10 -10.06 7.49 0.58
CA GLY A 10 -8.76 7.67 1.26
C GLY A 10 -7.56 7.20 0.41
N ILE A 11 -6.36 7.61 0.83
CA ILE A 11 -5.10 7.42 0.11
C ILE A 11 -4.74 5.92 -0.03
N VAL A 12 -5.09 5.10 0.95
CA VAL A 12 -4.79 3.65 0.99
C VAL A 12 -5.97 2.84 1.53
N GLY A 13 -6.03 1.55 1.22
CA GLY A 13 -6.93 0.58 1.85
C GLY A 13 -6.19 -0.38 2.78
N TYR A 14 -6.86 -0.93 3.79
CA TYR A 14 -6.30 -1.91 4.73
C TYR A 14 -7.10 -3.21 4.67
N ILE A 15 -6.40 -4.34 4.48
CA ILE A 15 -7.01 -5.67 4.35
C ILE A 15 -6.19 -6.70 5.16
N GLY A 16 -6.83 -7.73 5.70
CA GLY A 16 -6.19 -8.68 6.62
C GLY A 16 -5.38 -9.81 5.95
N ASN A 17 -5.57 -10.06 4.66
CA ASN A 17 -4.90 -11.14 3.95
C ASN A 17 -4.70 -10.81 2.45
N GLN A 18 -3.86 -11.60 1.79
CA GLN A 18 -3.46 -11.37 0.42
C GLN A 18 -4.55 -11.72 -0.60
N GLU A 19 -5.36 -12.73 -0.31
CA GLU A 19 -6.47 -13.17 -1.18
C GLU A 19 -7.53 -12.08 -1.30
N ALA A 20 -7.98 -11.54 -0.17
CA ALA A 20 -8.93 -10.44 -0.13
C ALA A 20 -8.34 -9.15 -0.71
N ALA A 21 -7.02 -8.94 -0.56
CA ALA A 21 -6.36 -7.79 -1.15
C ALA A 21 -6.38 -7.84 -2.69
N LYS A 22 -6.13 -9.02 -3.27
CA LYS A 22 -6.21 -9.25 -4.73
C LYS A 22 -7.64 -9.12 -5.27
N ALA A 23 -8.63 -9.54 -4.49
CA ALA A 23 -10.04 -9.38 -4.85
C ALA A 23 -10.54 -7.92 -4.73
N SER A 24 -9.75 -7.02 -4.14
CA SER A 24 -10.13 -5.62 -3.98
C SER A 24 -10.17 -4.89 -5.32
N PRO A 25 -11.23 -4.11 -5.61
CA PRO A 25 -11.24 -3.22 -6.77
C PRO A 25 -10.08 -2.20 -6.79
N ARG A 26 -9.42 -1.97 -5.64
CA ARG A 26 -8.24 -1.10 -5.55
C ARG A 26 -6.98 -1.75 -6.13
N ALA A 27 -6.84 -3.08 -6.05
CA ALA A 27 -5.66 -3.79 -6.55
C ALA A 27 -5.62 -3.88 -8.08
N GLY A 28 -6.79 -3.99 -8.72
CA GLY A 28 -6.89 -4.25 -10.16
C GLY A 28 -6.38 -5.65 -10.53
N ASP A 29 -6.17 -5.89 -11.82
CA ASP A 29 -5.94 -7.25 -12.34
C ASP A 29 -4.51 -7.75 -12.17
N ASN A 30 -3.53 -6.84 -12.11
CA ASN A 30 -2.12 -7.18 -11.97
C ASN A 30 -1.39 -6.22 -10.99
N PRO A 31 -1.65 -6.34 -9.67
CA PRO A 31 -1.03 -5.48 -8.68
C PRO A 31 0.46 -5.78 -8.51
N LEU A 32 1.27 -4.73 -8.29
CA LEU A 32 2.64 -4.90 -7.81
C LEU A 32 2.60 -5.29 -6.33
N ILE A 33 3.16 -6.45 -6.00
CA ILE A 33 3.20 -6.96 -4.63
C ILE A 33 4.57 -6.66 -4.04
N VAL A 34 4.58 -5.91 -2.94
CA VAL A 34 5.81 -5.51 -2.23
C VAL A 34 5.72 -5.97 -0.79
N ARG A 35 6.82 -6.54 -0.28
CA ARG A 35 6.93 -6.95 1.12
C ARG A 35 7.56 -5.81 1.93
N ALA A 36 6.85 -5.35 2.95
CA ALA A 36 7.43 -4.41 3.91
C ALA A 36 8.54 -5.10 4.73
N VAL A 37 9.67 -4.43 4.88
CA VAL A 37 10.81 -4.88 5.71
C VAL A 37 10.74 -4.29 7.12
N GLY A 38 9.90 -3.29 7.34
CA GLY A 38 9.68 -2.68 8.63
C GLY A 38 8.58 -1.63 8.58
N ALA A 39 8.42 -0.93 9.69
CA ALA A 39 7.55 0.23 9.82
C ALA A 39 8.28 1.34 10.59
N GLN A 40 8.11 2.58 10.15
CA GLN A 40 8.64 3.76 10.84
C GLN A 40 7.48 4.65 11.30
N GLY A 41 7.55 5.15 12.52
CA GLY A 41 6.46 5.90 13.15
C GLY A 41 5.87 5.13 14.33
N GLY A 42 4.72 5.59 14.83
CA GLY A 42 4.13 5.07 16.07
C GLY A 42 2.64 4.84 15.96
N GLY A 43 2.18 3.73 16.55
CA GLY A 43 0.76 3.41 16.73
C GLY A 43 -0.06 3.47 15.44
N ARG A 44 -0.91 4.48 15.32
CA ARG A 44 -1.84 4.66 14.19
C ARG A 44 -1.21 5.33 12.95
N ASN A 45 -0.01 5.88 13.06
CA ASN A 45 0.69 6.60 12.00
C ASN A 45 2.02 5.92 11.69
N ALA A 46 1.94 4.83 10.92
CA ALA A 46 3.09 4.04 10.53
C ALA A 46 3.31 4.14 9.01
N ASN A 47 4.55 4.41 8.63
CA ASN A 47 5.02 4.36 7.25
C ASN A 47 5.62 2.98 7.02
N ALA A 48 5.17 2.27 5.98
CA ALA A 48 5.79 1.02 5.59
C ALA A 48 7.18 1.30 4.98
N VAL A 49 8.18 0.60 5.50
CA VAL A 49 9.54 0.63 4.94
C VAL A 49 9.69 -0.56 4.01
N VAL A 50 10.20 -0.31 2.80
CA VAL A 50 10.42 -1.33 1.77
C VAL A 50 11.90 -1.47 1.47
N SER A 51 12.29 -2.59 0.86
CA SER A 51 13.68 -2.78 0.43
C SER A 51 14.02 -1.84 -0.74
N GLU A 52 15.30 -1.54 -0.93
CA GLU A 52 15.77 -0.74 -2.07
C GLU A 52 15.40 -1.38 -3.42
N LYS A 53 15.51 -2.71 -3.52
CA LYS A 53 15.07 -3.47 -4.70
C LYS A 53 13.59 -3.26 -5.01
N ASP A 54 12.72 -3.28 -4.00
CA ASP A 54 11.29 -3.05 -4.21
C ASP A 54 10.99 -1.60 -4.55
N PHE A 55 11.74 -0.65 -3.98
CA PHE A 55 11.67 0.75 -4.34
C PHE A 55 12.01 0.99 -5.82
N GLU A 56 13.05 0.33 -6.33
CA GLU A 56 13.40 0.40 -7.75
C GLU A 56 12.28 -0.14 -8.65
N LEU A 57 11.61 -1.23 -8.24
CA LEU A 57 10.45 -1.77 -8.97
C LEU A 57 9.30 -0.75 -9.01
N ILE A 58 8.99 -0.10 -7.88
CA ILE A 58 7.96 0.95 -7.81
C ILE A 58 8.33 2.10 -8.74
N LEU A 59 9.57 2.57 -8.72
CA LEU A 59 10.06 3.63 -9.60
C LEU A 59 9.98 3.24 -11.07
N LEU A 60 10.34 2.00 -11.42
CA LEU A 60 10.31 1.51 -12.78
C LEU A 60 8.87 1.51 -13.32
N VAL A 61 7.92 1.00 -12.54
CA VAL A 61 6.50 1.00 -12.91
C VAL A 61 5.96 2.43 -13.02
N ALA A 62 6.28 3.29 -12.05
CA ALA A 62 5.83 4.68 -12.04
C ALA A 62 6.38 5.48 -13.23
N LYS A 63 7.65 5.27 -13.62
CA LYS A 63 8.26 6.05 -14.72
C LYS A 63 7.98 5.49 -16.11
N ARG A 64 7.96 4.16 -16.26
CA ARG A 64 7.93 3.52 -17.59
C ARG A 64 6.56 3.01 -18.00
N SER A 65 5.79 2.47 -17.05
CA SER A 65 4.57 1.74 -17.37
C SER A 65 3.31 2.56 -17.09
N ASN A 66 3.31 3.35 -16.01
CA ASN A 66 2.15 4.15 -15.64
C ASN A 66 2.57 5.39 -14.82
N PRO A 67 2.69 6.58 -15.42
CA PRO A 67 3.03 7.83 -14.71
C PRO A 67 2.03 8.22 -13.62
N ASN A 68 0.82 7.63 -13.63
CA ASN A 68 -0.22 7.85 -12.62
C ASN A 68 -0.37 6.67 -11.65
N PHE A 69 0.62 5.78 -11.58
CA PHE A 69 0.57 4.56 -10.77
C PHE A 69 0.24 4.85 -9.30
N LEU A 70 0.93 5.83 -8.70
CA LEU A 70 0.67 6.27 -7.33
C LEU A 70 -0.37 7.39 -7.25
N ASN A 71 -0.53 8.21 -8.30
CA ASN A 71 -1.51 9.30 -8.35
C ASN A 71 -2.96 8.81 -8.26
N SER A 72 -3.20 7.55 -8.65
CA SER A 72 -4.53 6.92 -8.60
C SER A 72 -4.89 6.38 -7.21
N PHE A 73 -4.01 6.51 -6.21
CA PHE A 73 -4.20 6.01 -4.84
C PHE A 73 -4.60 4.53 -4.77
N ARG A 74 -4.11 3.71 -5.71
CA ARG A 74 -4.39 2.28 -5.80
C ARG A 74 -3.43 1.45 -4.93
N VAL A 75 -3.38 1.79 -3.64
CA VAL A 75 -2.47 1.16 -2.67
C VAL A 75 -3.28 0.44 -1.59
N THR A 76 -2.98 -0.83 -1.37
CA THR A 76 -3.62 -1.66 -0.34
C THR A 76 -2.54 -2.21 0.59
N PHE A 77 -2.63 -1.88 1.87
CA PHE A 77 -1.81 -2.49 2.92
C PHE A 77 -2.46 -3.78 3.40
N ILE A 78 -1.66 -4.83 3.45
CA ILE A 78 -2.03 -6.07 4.12
C ILE A 78 -1.49 -5.98 5.54
N VAL A 79 -2.38 -5.90 6.52
CA VAL A 79 -2.01 -5.77 7.93
C VAL A 79 -2.68 -6.90 8.69
N ASP A 80 -1.89 -7.73 9.36
CA ASP A 80 -2.43 -8.77 10.23
C ASP A 80 -3.12 -8.11 11.44
N SER A 81 -4.38 -8.46 11.69
CA SER A 81 -5.15 -7.96 12.82
C SER A 81 -4.67 -8.48 14.18
N ARG A 82 -3.64 -9.34 14.20
CA ARG A 82 -3.14 -10.05 15.40
C ARG A 82 -1.88 -9.46 16.04
N GLN A 83 -1.38 -8.30 15.61
CA GLN A 83 -0.24 -7.68 16.29
C GLN A 83 -0.68 -7.01 17.60
N LYS A 84 -0.63 -7.78 18.71
CA LYS A 84 -0.53 -7.21 20.06
C LYS A 84 0.72 -6.35 20.09
N SER A 85 0.53 -5.07 20.33
CA SER A 85 1.60 -4.09 20.54
C SER A 85 2.58 -4.62 21.58
N SER A 86 3.75 -5.09 21.15
CA SER A 86 4.89 -5.26 22.04
C SER A 86 5.45 -3.88 22.35
N ILE A 87 4.71 -3.11 23.13
CA ILE A 87 5.22 -1.93 23.82
C ILE A 87 6.14 -2.52 24.89
N LYS A 88 7.44 -2.52 24.66
CA LYS A 88 8.40 -2.66 25.75
C LYS A 88 8.36 -1.36 26.57
N PRO A 89 8.28 -1.44 27.90
CA PRO A 89 8.26 -0.27 28.78
C PRO A 89 9.54 0.56 28.67
#